data_AF-A0A412FD53-F1
#
_entry.id   AF-A0A412FD53-F1
#
_cell.length_a   1.000
_cell.length_b   1.000
_cell.length_c   1.000
_cell.angle_alpha   90.00
_cell.angle_beta   90.00
_cell.angle_gamma   90.00
#
_symmetry.space_group_name_H-M   'P 1'
#
loop_
_entity.id
_entity.type
_entity.pdbx_description
1 polymer ?
#
loop_
_entity_poly.entity_id
_entity_poly.type
_entity_poly.pdbx_seq_one_letter_code
_entity_poly.pdbx_strand_id
1 'polypeptide(L)'
;MSIQIGKLLPDGSVRHIKALHETLSKDLVRKLRVFYPNDRRVDALLSLGDIQKLGPSPYGKWTGTGDTVHCFSKIRDGRETPRQSASRIADNADIFGRMEDTCLLFDNGRWHVMDKGEYCELPLFVEDTPSHDSMKPITVYVNNHVRLEKINTPQHWQGLEELAERESRILYVYRGCRLVRIVRSSNLKKKLYAAQ
;
A
#
# COMPACT_ATOMS: atom_id res chain seq x y z
N MET A 1 -16.70 -15.16 -4.38
CA MET A 1 -15.42 -15.30 -5.12
C MET A 1 -14.29 -15.37 -4.11
N SER A 2 -13.27 -16.14 -4.43
CA SER A 2 -12.07 -16.35 -3.63
C SER A 2 -10.86 -16.42 -4.53
N ILE A 3 -9.68 -16.16 -3.94
CA ILE A 3 -8.39 -16.34 -4.61
C ILE A 3 -7.49 -17.19 -3.72
N GLN A 4 -6.52 -17.88 -4.33
CA GLN A 4 -5.41 -18.48 -3.59
C GLN A 4 -4.23 -17.51 -3.53
N ILE A 5 -3.57 -17.44 -2.38
CA ILE A 5 -2.31 -16.71 -2.20
C ILE A 5 -1.29 -17.73 -1.73
N GLY A 6 -0.21 -17.89 -2.49
CA GLY A 6 0.83 -18.89 -2.25
C GLY A 6 2.23 -18.30 -2.31
N LYS A 7 3.18 -19.04 -1.77
CA LYS A 7 4.62 -18.81 -1.86
C LYS A 7 5.32 -20.10 -2.27
N LEU A 8 6.17 -20.02 -3.28
CA LEU A 8 7.04 -21.12 -3.68
C LEU A 8 8.12 -21.35 -2.60
N LEU A 9 8.28 -22.60 -2.18
CA LEU A 9 9.28 -23.02 -1.20
C LEU A 9 10.52 -23.59 -1.91
N PRO A 10 11.68 -23.64 -1.23
CA PRO A 10 12.91 -24.15 -1.83
C PRO A 10 12.85 -25.61 -2.31
N ASP A 11 11.93 -26.41 -1.76
CA ASP A 11 11.70 -27.79 -2.15
C ASP A 11 10.77 -27.94 -3.37
N GLY A 12 10.32 -26.83 -3.95
CA GLY A 12 9.40 -26.80 -5.10
C GLY A 12 7.92 -26.88 -4.72
N SER A 13 7.59 -27.10 -3.45
CA SER A 13 6.21 -27.08 -2.96
C SER A 13 5.71 -25.64 -2.80
N VAL A 14 4.40 -25.45 -2.71
CA VAL A 14 3.78 -24.13 -2.51
C VAL A 14 3.03 -24.10 -1.18
N ARG A 15 3.45 -23.24 -0.26
CA ARG A 15 2.65 -22.93 0.94
C ARG A 15 1.61 -21.89 0.57
N HIS A 16 0.34 -22.15 0.88
CA HIS A 16 -0.74 -21.27 0.47
C HIS A 16 -1.89 -21.14 1.48
N ILE A 17 -2.64 -20.05 1.32
CA ILE A 17 -3.87 -19.73 2.05
C ILE A 17 -4.96 -19.31 1.05
N LYS A 18 -6.22 -19.42 1.47
CA LYS A 18 -7.37 -18.91 0.73
C LYS A 18 -7.74 -17.52 1.24
N ALA A 19 -7.86 -16.56 0.33
CA ALA A 19 -8.42 -15.25 0.63
C ALA A 19 -9.86 -15.18 0.12
N LEU A 20 -10.80 -15.09 1.05
CA LEU A 20 -12.23 -15.03 0.77
C LEU A 20 -12.65 -13.59 0.47
N HIS A 21 -13.65 -13.43 -0.39
CA HIS A 21 -14.19 -12.12 -0.79
C HIS A 21 -13.18 -11.18 -1.47
N GLU A 22 -12.00 -11.69 -1.82
CA GLU A 22 -11.05 -11.00 -2.66
C GLU A 22 -11.25 -11.42 -4.12
N THR A 23 -10.99 -10.49 -5.03
CA THR A 23 -10.96 -10.71 -6.47
C THR A 23 -9.74 -10.01 -7.04
N LEU A 24 -9.26 -10.47 -8.20
CA LEU A 24 -8.15 -9.81 -8.87
C LEU A 24 -8.54 -8.37 -9.22
N SER A 25 -7.88 -7.41 -8.56
CA SER A 25 -8.16 -5.98 -8.69
C SER A 25 -6.87 -5.18 -8.60
N LYS A 26 -6.87 -3.95 -9.14
CA LYS A 26 -5.71 -3.04 -9.06
C LYS A 26 -5.25 -2.82 -7.62
N ASP A 27 -6.19 -2.66 -6.70
CA ASP A 27 -5.90 -2.44 -5.27
C ASP A 27 -5.25 -3.67 -4.61
N LEU A 28 -5.74 -4.88 -4.92
CA LEU A 28 -5.15 -6.13 -4.45
C LEU A 28 -3.69 -6.28 -4.93
N VAL A 29 -3.47 -6.08 -6.24
CA VAL A 29 -2.14 -6.17 -6.86
C VAL A 29 -1.19 -5.17 -6.19
N ARG A 30 -1.63 -3.93 -6.01
CA ARG A 30 -0.86 -2.88 -5.34
C ARG A 30 -0.54 -3.25 -3.90
N LYS A 31 -1.50 -3.80 -3.14
CA LYS A 31 -1.29 -4.21 -1.75
C LYS A 31 -0.19 -5.28 -1.64
N LEU A 32 -0.27 -6.32 -2.47
CA LEU A 32 0.71 -7.41 -2.47
C LEU A 32 2.11 -6.90 -2.80
N ARG A 33 2.24 -6.09 -3.85
CA ARG A 33 3.54 -5.56 -4.27
C ARG A 33 4.16 -4.60 -3.26
N VAL A 34 3.38 -3.67 -2.73
CA VAL A 34 3.89 -2.61 -1.83
C VAL A 34 4.10 -3.14 -0.43
N PHE A 35 3.14 -3.91 0.09
CA PHE A 35 3.14 -4.32 1.49
C PHE A 35 3.53 -5.77 1.72
N TYR A 36 3.74 -6.57 0.68
CA TYR A 36 4.29 -7.92 0.81
C TYR A 36 5.46 -8.13 -0.17
N PRO A 37 6.51 -7.28 -0.14
CA PRO A 37 7.58 -7.28 -1.13
C PRO A 37 8.66 -8.34 -0.89
N ASN A 38 8.64 -9.05 0.24
CA ASN A 38 9.71 -9.95 0.65
C ASN A 38 9.19 -11.16 1.42
N ASP A 39 10.02 -12.20 1.48
CA ASP A 39 9.76 -13.47 2.17
C ASP A 39 9.20 -13.28 3.58
N ARG A 40 9.85 -12.46 4.40
CA ARG A 40 9.44 -12.26 5.79
C ARG A 40 7.99 -11.78 5.91
N ARG A 41 7.56 -10.87 5.04
CA ARG A 41 6.18 -10.36 5.07
C ARG A 41 5.18 -11.35 4.48
N VAL A 42 5.57 -12.07 3.43
CA VAL A 42 4.74 -13.13 2.84
C VAL A 42 4.57 -14.30 3.81
N ASP A 43 5.63 -14.72 4.50
CA ASP A 43 5.56 -15.78 5.51
C ASP A 43 4.65 -15.39 6.68
N ALA A 44 4.72 -14.12 7.11
CA ALA A 44 3.82 -13.59 8.12
C ALA A 44 2.35 -13.59 7.64
N LEU A 45 2.10 -13.27 6.37
CA LEU A 45 0.77 -13.35 5.77
C LEU A 45 0.24 -14.79 5.76
N LEU A 46 1.04 -15.75 5.27
CA LEU A 46 0.65 -17.15 5.19
C LEU A 46 0.43 -17.77 6.58
N SER A 47 1.18 -17.32 7.57
CA SER A 47 1.03 -17.77 8.97
C SER A 47 -0.29 -17.37 9.61
N LEU A 48 -1.02 -16.42 9.03
CA LEU A 48 -2.38 -16.07 9.46
C LEU A 48 -3.42 -17.14 9.14
N GLY A 49 -3.10 -18.07 8.24
CA GLY A 49 -4.07 -18.95 7.63
C GLY A 49 -4.98 -18.22 6.65
N ASP A 50 -6.10 -18.83 6.30
CA ASP A 50 -7.12 -18.23 5.46
C ASP A 50 -7.57 -16.88 6.02
N ILE A 51 -7.74 -15.94 5.10
CA ILE A 51 -8.12 -14.57 5.41
C ILE A 51 -9.49 -14.27 4.78
N GLN A 52 -10.26 -13.44 5.47
CA GLN A 52 -11.53 -12.92 4.94
C GLN A 52 -11.36 -11.56 4.25
N LYS A 53 -10.30 -10.84 4.59
CA LYS A 53 -9.96 -9.55 3.99
C LYS A 53 -8.47 -9.32 4.05
N LEU A 54 -7.87 -8.98 2.91
CA LEU A 54 -6.46 -8.64 2.83
C LEU A 54 -6.25 -7.16 3.17
N GLY A 55 -5.49 -6.94 4.25
CA GLY A 55 -4.97 -5.63 4.61
C GLY A 55 -3.51 -5.45 4.19
N PRO A 56 -2.98 -4.22 4.23
CA PRO A 56 -1.54 -3.94 4.11
C PRO A 56 -0.64 -4.66 5.13
N SER A 57 -1.13 -4.91 6.34
CA SER A 57 -0.33 -5.48 7.43
C SER A 57 -0.82 -6.88 7.80
N PRO A 58 0.08 -7.89 7.82
CA PRO A 58 -0.25 -9.19 8.40
C PRO A 58 -0.20 -9.14 9.95
N TYR A 59 0.50 -8.16 10.51
CA TYR A 59 0.68 -7.98 11.95
C TYR A 59 -0.46 -7.19 12.57
N GLY A 60 -0.69 -7.35 13.88
CA GLY A 60 -1.76 -6.67 14.62
C GLY A 60 -3.04 -7.49 14.67
N LYS A 61 -4.14 -6.90 15.17
CA LYS A 61 -5.49 -7.50 15.16
C LYS A 61 -6.42 -6.61 14.36
N TRP A 62 -7.40 -7.23 13.70
CA TRP A 62 -8.43 -6.50 12.99
C TRP A 62 -9.28 -5.67 13.96
N THR A 63 -9.47 -4.38 13.66
CA THR A 63 -10.19 -3.44 14.55
C THR A 63 -11.63 -3.16 14.13
N GLY A 64 -12.15 -3.85 13.12
CA GLY A 64 -13.54 -3.71 12.65
C GLY A 64 -13.65 -3.17 11.22
N THR A 65 -14.87 -2.89 10.75
CA THR A 65 -15.18 -2.60 9.33
C THR A 65 -14.39 -1.45 8.72
N GLY A 66 -13.99 -0.46 9.53
CA GLY A 66 -13.17 0.68 9.12
C GLY A 66 -11.66 0.44 9.14
N ASP A 67 -11.22 -0.76 9.53
CA ASP A 67 -9.80 -1.12 9.51
C ASP A 67 -9.30 -1.22 8.06
N THR A 68 -8.35 -0.36 7.74
CA THR A 68 -7.72 -0.27 6.41
C THR A 68 -6.29 -0.81 6.42
N VAL A 69 -5.80 -1.29 7.57
CA VAL A 69 -4.40 -1.65 7.79
C VAL A 69 -4.24 -3.14 8.00
N HIS A 70 -4.99 -3.74 8.91
CA HIS A 70 -4.75 -5.14 9.29
C HIS A 70 -5.46 -6.11 8.36
N CYS A 71 -4.94 -7.31 8.18
CA CYS A 71 -5.70 -8.40 7.59
C CYS A 71 -6.82 -8.85 8.55
N PHE A 72 -7.91 -9.40 8.03
CA PHE A 72 -8.84 -10.20 8.82
C PHE A 72 -8.48 -11.68 8.63
N SER A 73 -7.89 -12.30 9.65
CA SER A 73 -7.59 -13.73 9.67
C SER A 73 -8.77 -14.48 10.27
N LYS A 74 -9.17 -15.57 9.62
CA LYS A 74 -10.28 -16.39 10.12
C LYS A 74 -9.95 -17.06 11.45
N ILE A 75 -8.69 -17.44 11.67
CA ILE A 75 -8.24 -18.03 12.94
C ILE A 75 -8.16 -16.95 14.03
N ARG A 76 -7.40 -15.87 13.77
CA ARG A 76 -7.09 -14.85 14.79
C ARG A 76 -8.29 -13.99 15.14
N ASP A 77 -9.04 -13.54 14.13
CA ASP A 77 -10.11 -12.53 14.28
C ASP A 77 -11.50 -13.18 14.17
N GLY A 78 -11.65 -14.18 13.30
CA GLY A 78 -12.89 -14.96 13.12
C GLY A 78 -13.12 -16.09 14.12
N ARG A 79 -12.11 -16.43 14.94
CA ARG A 79 -12.12 -17.54 15.93
C ARG A 79 -12.37 -18.93 15.31
N GLU A 80 -12.05 -19.10 14.03
CA GLU A 80 -12.06 -20.42 13.39
C GLU A 80 -10.92 -21.31 13.90
N THR A 81 -11.12 -22.62 13.81
CA THR A 81 -10.10 -23.57 14.24
C THR A 81 -8.96 -23.68 13.21
N PRO A 82 -7.69 -23.82 13.64
CA PRO A 82 -6.57 -24.01 12.72
C PRO A 82 -6.75 -25.18 11.74
N ARG A 83 -7.48 -26.23 12.14
CA ARG A 83 -7.75 -27.39 11.28
C ARG A 83 -8.47 -27.03 9.97
N GLN A 84 -9.29 -25.98 9.99
CA GLN A 84 -10.07 -25.57 8.82
C GLN A 84 -9.33 -24.53 7.98
N SER A 85 -8.57 -23.66 8.65
CA SER A 85 -8.16 -22.38 8.08
C SER A 85 -6.66 -22.15 8.15
N ALA A 86 -5.84 -23.12 8.55
CA ALA A 86 -4.38 -23.00 8.50
C ALA A 86 -3.86 -23.00 7.05
N SER A 87 -2.64 -22.49 6.87
CA SER A 87 -1.93 -22.61 5.59
C SER A 87 -1.74 -24.07 5.20
N ARG A 88 -1.89 -24.35 3.91
CA ARG A 88 -1.76 -25.68 3.31
C ARG A 88 -0.52 -25.73 2.43
N ILE A 89 -0.13 -26.95 2.05
CA ILE A 89 0.96 -27.21 1.11
C ILE A 89 0.35 -27.85 -0.14
N ALA A 90 0.71 -27.31 -1.31
CA ALA A 90 0.53 -27.96 -2.59
C ALA A 90 1.88 -28.52 -3.06
N ASP A 91 1.88 -29.67 -3.73
CA ASP A 91 3.14 -30.36 -4.08
C ASP A 91 3.99 -29.55 -5.05
N ASN A 92 3.38 -28.71 -5.89
CA ASN A 92 4.05 -27.83 -6.83
C ASN A 92 3.16 -26.66 -7.29
N ALA A 93 3.76 -25.73 -8.03
CA ALA A 93 3.09 -24.56 -8.59
C ALA A 93 1.99 -24.91 -9.61
N ASP A 94 2.12 -26.00 -10.37
CA ASP A 94 1.12 -26.41 -11.36
C ASP A 94 -0.18 -26.86 -10.69
N ILE A 95 -0.09 -27.61 -9.60
CA ILE A 95 -1.24 -28.02 -8.79
C ILE A 95 -1.86 -26.79 -8.13
N PHE A 96 -1.03 -25.92 -7.55
CA PHE A 96 -1.48 -24.67 -6.95
C PHE A 96 -2.27 -23.80 -7.94
N GLY A 97 -1.77 -23.62 -9.16
CA GLY A 97 -2.39 -22.79 -10.21
C GLY A 97 -3.75 -23.28 -10.70
N ARG A 98 -4.16 -24.51 -10.32
CA ARG A 98 -5.47 -25.10 -10.68
C ARG A 98 -6.48 -25.08 -9.53
N MET A 99 -6.12 -24.55 -8.36
CA MET A 99 -6.96 -24.63 -7.16
C MET A 99 -8.13 -23.63 -7.16
N GLU A 100 -8.00 -22.49 -7.82
CA GLU A 100 -9.05 -21.47 -7.98
C GLU A 100 -8.86 -20.76 -9.32
N ASP A 101 -9.89 -20.02 -9.76
CA ASP A 101 -9.85 -19.19 -10.98
C ASP A 101 -8.75 -18.11 -10.93
N THR A 102 -8.28 -17.75 -9.74
CA THR A 102 -7.18 -16.80 -9.56
C THR A 102 -6.26 -17.30 -8.44
N CYS A 103 -5.03 -17.61 -8.82
CA CYS A 103 -3.97 -18.00 -7.89
C CYS A 103 -2.80 -17.02 -8.01
N LEU A 104 -2.37 -16.46 -6.87
CA LEU A 104 -1.28 -15.50 -6.78
C LEU A 104 -0.09 -16.17 -6.12
N LEU A 105 1.03 -16.24 -6.81
CA LEU A 105 2.24 -16.92 -6.36
C LEU A 105 3.34 -15.91 -6.07
N PHE A 106 3.91 -15.95 -4.88
CA PHE A 106 5.15 -15.27 -4.57
C PHE A 106 6.33 -16.19 -4.86
N ASP A 107 7.22 -15.75 -5.74
CA ASP A 107 8.45 -16.46 -6.09
C ASP A 107 9.60 -15.48 -6.26
N ASN A 108 10.76 -15.79 -5.67
CA ASN A 108 12.00 -15.04 -5.82
C ASN A 108 11.85 -13.50 -5.68
N GLY A 109 11.09 -13.06 -4.68
CA GLY A 109 10.88 -11.63 -4.41
C GLY A 109 9.80 -10.96 -5.25
N ARG A 110 9.09 -11.70 -6.11
CA ARG A 110 8.09 -11.18 -7.04
C ARG A 110 6.77 -11.89 -6.91
N TRP A 111 5.72 -11.20 -7.34
CA TRP A 111 4.36 -11.74 -7.36
C TRP A 111 3.94 -12.05 -8.79
N HIS A 112 3.35 -13.23 -8.97
CA HIS A 112 2.87 -13.77 -10.24
C HIS A 112 1.38 -14.11 -10.14
N VAL A 113 0.65 -13.94 -11.23
CA VAL A 113 -0.68 -14.51 -11.43
C VAL A 113 -0.51 -15.79 -12.20
N MET A 114 -1.08 -16.87 -11.70
CA MET A 114 -1.18 -18.13 -12.42
C MET A 114 -2.44 -18.07 -13.28
N ASP A 115 -2.28 -17.99 -14.60
CA ASP A 115 -3.39 -18.14 -15.57
C ASP A 115 -3.13 -19.40 -16.41
N LYS A 116 -4.02 -20.39 -16.31
CA LYS A 116 -4.01 -21.61 -17.13
C LYS A 116 -2.65 -22.35 -17.25
N GLY A 117 -1.81 -22.25 -16.24
CA GLY A 117 -0.48 -22.90 -16.21
C GLY A 117 0.69 -22.02 -16.66
N GLU A 118 0.46 -20.75 -17.01
CA GLU A 118 1.53 -19.79 -17.30
C GLU A 118 1.81 -18.84 -16.13
N TYR A 119 3.09 -18.51 -15.95
CA TYR A 119 3.61 -17.58 -14.95
C TYR A 119 3.59 -16.15 -15.51
N CYS A 120 2.54 -15.40 -15.24
CA CYS A 120 2.50 -13.99 -15.61
C CYS A 120 2.92 -13.14 -14.41
N GLU A 121 4.04 -12.42 -14.50
CA GLU A 121 4.39 -11.42 -13.47
C GLU A 121 3.25 -10.40 -13.34
N LEU A 122 2.92 -10.03 -12.10
CA LEU A 122 1.83 -9.07 -11.85
C LEU A 122 2.10 -7.75 -12.61
N PRO A 123 1.18 -7.31 -13.49
CA PRO A 123 1.42 -6.16 -14.34
C PRO A 123 1.75 -4.92 -13.49
N LEU A 124 2.76 -4.19 -13.94
CA LEU A 124 3.04 -2.83 -13.49
C LEU A 124 1.91 -1.92 -13.99
N PHE A 125 1.03 -1.48 -13.09
CA PHE A 125 0.20 -0.32 -13.43
C PHE A 125 1.11 0.90 -13.42
N VAL A 126 1.09 1.69 -14.49
CA VAL A 126 1.95 2.88 -14.69
C VAL A 126 1.83 3.90 -13.55
N GLU A 127 0.70 3.91 -12.83
CA GLU A 127 0.45 4.76 -11.65
C GLU A 127 1.01 4.22 -10.32
N ASP A 128 1.58 3.00 -10.30
CA ASP A 128 2.12 2.35 -9.10
C ASP A 128 3.62 2.60 -8.91
N THR A 129 4.26 3.41 -9.77
CA THR A 129 5.53 4.04 -9.37
C THR A 129 5.19 5.15 -8.37
N PRO A 130 5.51 5.01 -7.08
CA PRO A 130 5.46 6.16 -6.19
C PRO A 130 6.51 7.14 -6.72
N SER A 131 6.06 8.16 -7.44
CA SER A 131 6.86 9.36 -7.55
C SER A 131 6.95 9.88 -6.11
N HIS A 132 8.08 9.61 -5.45
CA HIS A 132 8.39 10.13 -4.12
C HIS A 132 8.25 11.65 -4.05
N ASP A 133 8.20 12.30 -5.22
CA ASP A 133 8.08 13.73 -5.41
C ASP A 133 6.70 14.19 -5.89
N SER A 134 5.72 13.28 -6.05
CA SER A 134 4.37 13.66 -6.42
C SER A 134 3.62 14.21 -5.21
N MET A 135 3.17 15.45 -5.34
CA MET A 135 2.39 16.13 -4.33
C MET A 135 0.90 15.80 -4.37
N LYS A 136 0.41 14.84 -5.15
CA LYS A 136 -1.04 14.54 -5.17
C LYS A 136 -1.42 13.62 -4.00
N PRO A 137 -2.51 13.87 -3.25
CA PRO A 137 -3.50 14.97 -3.34
C PRO A 137 -3.30 16.01 -2.22
N ILE A 138 -2.23 16.79 -2.31
CA ILE A 138 -1.94 17.90 -1.38
C ILE A 138 -2.61 19.18 -1.90
N THR A 139 -3.13 19.98 -0.98
CA THR A 139 -3.66 21.31 -1.24
C THR A 139 -2.82 22.34 -0.49
N VAL A 140 -2.49 23.45 -1.15
CA VAL A 140 -1.63 24.48 -0.57
C VAL A 140 -2.42 25.77 -0.39
N TYR A 141 -2.22 26.39 0.78
CA TYR A 141 -2.87 27.62 1.17
C TYR A 141 -1.85 28.70 1.53
N VAL A 142 -2.22 29.96 1.31
CA VAL A 142 -1.48 31.13 1.79
C VAL A 142 -2.34 31.92 2.77
N ASN A 143 -1.72 32.52 3.77
CA ASN A 143 -2.43 33.39 4.70
C ASN A 143 -2.52 34.81 4.12
N ASN A 144 -3.72 35.22 3.70
CA ASN A 144 -4.03 36.58 3.27
C ASN A 144 -4.79 37.31 4.37
N HIS A 145 -4.09 37.58 5.48
CA HIS A 145 -4.49 38.36 6.66
C HIS A 145 -5.72 37.89 7.46
N VAL A 146 -6.79 37.46 6.79
CA VAL A 146 -8.09 37.13 7.38
C VAL A 146 -8.48 35.68 7.09
N ARG A 147 -8.00 35.08 5.99
CA ARG A 147 -8.32 33.69 5.61
C ARG A 147 -7.15 33.01 4.90
N LEU A 148 -7.18 31.67 4.98
CA LEU A 148 -6.33 30.82 4.16
C LEU A 148 -6.94 30.71 2.76
N GLU A 149 -6.22 31.21 1.76
CA GLU A 149 -6.62 31.14 0.35
C GLU A 149 -5.91 30.00 -0.35
N LYS A 150 -6.67 29.17 -1.07
CA LYS A 150 -6.14 28.04 -1.83
C LYS A 150 -5.42 28.57 -3.06
N ILE A 151 -4.18 28.10 -3.28
CA ILE A 151 -3.38 28.45 -4.46
C ILE A 151 -3.18 27.24 -5.38
N ASN A 152 -2.79 27.52 -6.62
CA ASN A 152 -2.37 26.49 -7.56
C ASN A 152 -1.16 25.75 -6.97
N THR A 153 -1.33 24.45 -6.74
CA THR A 153 -0.33 23.61 -6.09
C THR A 153 0.69 23.13 -7.14
N PRO A 154 1.99 23.44 -6.97
CA PRO A 154 3.05 22.87 -7.80
C PRO A 154 3.02 21.33 -7.76
N GLN A 155 3.49 20.69 -8.83
CA GLN A 155 3.47 19.23 -8.91
C GLN A 155 4.51 18.55 -8.00
N HIS A 156 5.56 19.28 -7.62
CA HIS A 156 6.74 18.81 -6.89
C HIS A 156 7.07 19.67 -5.67
N TRP A 157 7.74 19.08 -4.68
CA TRP A 157 8.09 19.76 -3.43
C TRP A 157 9.06 20.92 -3.64
N GLN A 158 10.05 20.75 -4.51
CA GLN A 158 11.01 21.81 -4.82
C GLN A 158 10.31 23.08 -5.35
N GLY A 159 9.29 22.91 -6.20
CA GLY A 159 8.51 24.02 -6.72
C GLY A 159 7.75 24.82 -5.65
N LEU A 160 7.40 24.21 -4.51
CA LEU A 160 6.81 24.94 -3.38
C LEU A 160 7.82 25.78 -2.62
N GLU A 161 9.04 25.26 -2.44
CA GLU A 161 10.10 26.01 -1.77
C GLU A 161 10.49 27.23 -2.61
N GLU A 162 10.63 27.05 -3.93
CA GLU A 162 10.85 28.14 -4.89
C GLU A 162 9.71 29.16 -4.89
N LEU A 163 8.44 28.70 -4.86
CA LEU A 163 7.27 29.58 -4.80
C LEU A 163 7.25 30.41 -3.51
N ALA A 164 7.52 29.75 -2.36
CA ALA A 164 7.57 30.43 -1.08
C ALA A 164 8.64 31.52 -1.11
N GLU A 165 9.84 31.22 -1.61
CA GLU A 165 10.94 32.18 -1.70
C GLU A 165 10.66 33.34 -2.66
N ARG A 166 10.15 33.04 -3.87
CA ARG A 166 9.81 34.04 -4.88
C ARG A 166 8.76 35.02 -4.39
N GLU A 167 7.74 34.52 -3.70
CA GLU A 167 6.65 35.38 -3.20
C GLU A 167 6.91 35.92 -1.79
N SER A 168 8.01 35.51 -1.12
CA SER A 168 8.29 35.84 0.29
C SER A 168 7.12 35.53 1.22
N ARG A 169 6.50 34.35 1.06
CA ARG A 169 5.28 33.94 1.77
C ARG A 169 5.48 32.70 2.61
N ILE A 170 4.51 32.48 3.51
CA ILE A 170 4.34 31.23 4.25
C ILE A 170 3.26 30.41 3.54
N LEU A 171 3.62 29.20 3.11
CA LEU A 171 2.72 28.25 2.49
C LEU A 171 2.32 27.18 3.50
N TYR A 172 1.03 26.94 3.62
CA TYR A 172 0.43 25.92 4.49
C TYR A 172 -0.02 24.75 3.64
N VAL A 173 0.54 23.58 3.90
CA VAL A 173 0.40 22.41 3.04
C VAL A 173 -0.48 21.38 3.73
N TYR A 174 -1.62 21.05 3.13
CA TYR A 174 -2.64 20.15 3.67
C TYR A 174 -2.81 18.90 2.82
N ARG A 175 -3.03 17.75 3.46
CA ARG A 175 -3.53 16.53 2.81
C ARG A 175 -4.91 16.22 3.39
N GLY A 176 -5.96 16.45 2.59
CA GLY A 176 -7.33 16.49 3.11
C GLY A 176 -7.45 17.57 4.19
N CYS A 177 -7.89 17.19 5.39
CA CYS A 177 -8.08 18.10 6.53
C CYS A 177 -6.82 18.29 7.39
N ARG A 178 -5.73 17.55 7.11
CA ARG A 178 -4.53 17.52 7.96
C ARG A 178 -3.43 18.41 7.41
N LEU A 179 -2.95 19.35 8.23
CA LEU A 179 -1.73 20.11 7.93
C LEU A 179 -0.53 19.14 7.97
N VAL A 180 0.18 19.02 6.87
CA VAL A 180 1.33 18.11 6.72
C VAL A 180 2.67 18.84 6.76
N ARG A 181 2.72 20.10 6.31
CA ARG A 181 3.96 20.89 6.30
C ARG A 181 3.66 22.40 6.27
N ILE A 182 4.58 23.19 6.81
CA ILE A 182 4.61 24.65 6.63
C ILE A 182 5.92 24.98 5.93
N VAL A 183 5.84 25.63 4.77
CA VAL A 183 7.00 26.07 4.00
C VAL A 183 7.12 27.58 4.19
N ARG A 184 8.28 28.06 4.63
CA ARG A 184 8.52 29.48 4.90
C ARG A 184 9.67 29.95 4.03
N SER A 185 9.51 31.10 3.40
CA SER A 185 10.63 31.79 2.76
C SER A 185 11.69 32.17 3.79
N SER A 186 12.96 31.95 3.43
CA SER A 186 14.13 32.49 4.13
C SER A 186 14.25 34.00 3.98
N ASN A 187 13.72 34.59 2.90
CA ASN A 187 13.67 36.04 2.68
C ASN A 187 12.75 36.78 3.69
N LEU A 188 11.76 36.11 4.28
CA LEU A 188 10.95 36.67 5.37
C LEU A 188 11.78 37.03 6.59
N LYS A 189 12.81 36.24 6.92
CA LYS A 189 13.72 36.56 8.03
C LYS A 189 14.57 37.78 7.72
N LYS A 190 15.06 37.93 6.49
CA LYS A 190 15.91 39.07 6.10
C LYS A 190 15.20 40.42 6.19
N LYS A 191 13.89 40.48 5.85
CA LYS A 191 13.10 41.72 5.99
C LYS A 191 12.88 42.16 7.43
N LEU A 192 12.81 41.23 8.39
CA LEU A 192 12.67 41.55 9.81
C LEU A 192 13.96 42.13 10.41
N TYR A 193 15.13 41.74 9.91
CA TYR A 193 16.43 42.24 10.39
C TYR A 193 17.01 43.41 9.60
N ALA A 194 16.44 43.76 8.43
CA ALA A 194 16.84 44.95 7.66
C ALA A 194 16.05 46.22 8.05
N ALA A 195 15.11 46.11 8.98
CA ALA A 195 14.30 47.22 9.50
C ALA A 195 14.70 47.65 10.92
N GLN A 196 15.88 47.23 11.40
CA GLN A 196 16.59 47.75 12.57
C GLN A 196 17.79 48.55 12.09
#